data_AF-A0A381YTM7-F1
#
_entry.id   AF-A0A381YTM7-F1
#
_cell.length_a   1.000
_cell.length_b   1.000
_cell.length_c   1.000
_cell.angle_alpha   90.00
_cell.angle_beta   90.00
_cell.angle_gamma   90.00
#
_symmetry.space_group_name_H-M   'P 1'
#
loop_
_entity.id
_entity.type
_entity.pdbx_description
1 polymer ?
#
loop_
_entity_poly.entity_id
_entity_poly.type
_entity_poly.pdbx_seq_one_letter_code
_entity_poly.pdbx_strand_id
1 'polypeptide(L)'
;MAIRLEKEYHLDLEQREVWSAIQDPEILSEILPNCKSLEPKGDNQFTANIDVKIGPISSKFQSTLEMFDLKEPDGYKFRVQGNGKKGSMNGQGEIKLF
;
A
#
# COMPACT_ATOMS: atom_id res chain seq x y z
N MET A 1 14.76 -2.14 13.02
CA MET A 1 15.49 -2.42 11.76
C MET A 1 14.82 -1.61 10.67
N ALA A 2 15.57 -0.89 9.85
CA ALA A 2 15.04 -0.12 8.73
C ALA A 2 15.38 -0.84 7.42
N ILE A 3 14.42 -0.94 6.52
CA ILE A 3 14.57 -1.56 5.20
C ILE A 3 14.18 -0.49 4.17
N ARG A 4 14.96 -0.36 3.11
CA ARG A 4 14.63 0.46 1.95
C ARG A 4 14.50 -0.46 0.74
N LEU A 5 13.41 -0.30 0.00
CA LEU A 5 13.11 -1.06 -1.22
C LEU A 5 12.82 -0.07 -2.33
N GLU A 6 13.24 -0.42 -3.54
CA GLU A 6 13.00 0.37 -4.76
C GLU A 6 12.84 -0.61 -5.92
N LYS A 7 11.82 -0.39 -6.75
CA LYS A 7 11.48 -1.29 -7.85
C LYS A 7 10.74 -0.52 -8.95
N GLU A 8 11.08 -0.84 -10.19
CA GLU A 8 10.46 -0.30 -11.39
C GLU A 8 9.84 -1.45 -12.21
N TYR A 9 8.74 -1.14 -12.89
CA TYR A 9 8.03 -2.04 -13.79
C TYR A 9 7.63 -1.27 -15.05
N HIS A 10 7.72 -1.93 -16.20
CA HIS A 10 7.15 -1.43 -17.45
C HIS A 10 5.81 -2.12 -17.69
N LEU A 11 4.77 -1.34 -18.00
CA LEU A 11 3.43 -1.82 -18.28
C LEU A 11 3.04 -1.32 -19.67
N ASP A 12 2.54 -2.21 -20.52
CA ASP A 12 2.00 -1.85 -21.84
C ASP A 12 0.57 -1.29 -21.70
N LEU A 13 0.42 -0.24 -20.88
CA LEU A 13 -0.85 0.42 -20.54
C LEU A 13 -0.66 1.94 -20.52
N GLU A 14 -1.73 2.69 -20.73
CA GLU A 14 -1.68 4.16 -20.63
C GLU A 14 -1.47 4.59 -19.17
N GLN A 15 -0.66 5.64 -18.95
CA GLN A 15 -0.35 6.15 -17.59
C GLN A 15 -1.62 6.41 -16.76
N ARG A 16 -2.68 6.90 -17.42
CA ARG A 16 -3.96 7.21 -16.78
C ARG A 16 -4.73 5.96 -16.34
N GLU A 17 -4.63 4.86 -17.09
CA GLU A 17 -5.25 3.59 -16.71
C GLU A 17 -4.57 3.03 -15.46
N VAL A 18 -3.23 3.10 -15.42
CA VAL A 18 -2.45 2.70 -14.25
C VAL A 18 -2.78 3.58 -13.05
N TRP A 19 -2.90 4.90 -13.25
CA TRP A 19 -3.32 5.82 -12.20
C TRP A 19 -4.68 5.43 -11.61
N SER A 20 -5.70 5.24 -12.45
CA SER A 20 -7.02 4.83 -11.99
C SER A 20 -6.97 3.51 -11.21
N ALA A 21 -6.17 2.54 -11.66
CA ALA A 21 -6.05 1.25 -11.00
C ALA A 21 -5.42 1.34 -9.61
N ILE A 22 -4.36 2.13 -9.42
CA ILE A 22 -3.69 2.26 -8.12
C ILE A 22 -4.45 3.16 -7.12
N GLN A 23 -5.54 3.82 -7.56
CA GLN A 23 -6.49 4.50 -6.67
C GLN A 23 -7.68 3.61 -6.29
N ASP A 24 -7.91 2.49 -6.98
CA ASP A 24 -9.06 1.64 -6.77
C ASP A 24 -8.90 0.75 -5.52
N PRO A 25 -9.77 0.89 -4.50
CA PRO A 25 -9.69 0.07 -3.29
C PRO A 25 -9.79 -1.44 -3.55
N GLU A 26 -10.55 -1.87 -4.56
CA GLU A 26 -10.69 -3.30 -4.87
C GLU A 26 -9.35 -3.84 -5.38
N ILE A 27 -8.73 -3.14 -6.34
CA ILE A 27 -7.40 -3.49 -6.87
C ILE A 27 -6.33 -3.43 -5.76
N LEU A 28 -6.34 -2.37 -4.95
CA LEU A 28 -5.43 -2.24 -3.81
C LEU A 28 -5.55 -3.42 -2.84
N SER A 29 -6.77 -3.90 -2.60
CA SER A 29 -6.99 -5.06 -1.73
C SER A 29 -6.42 -6.36 -2.30
N GLU A 30 -6.47 -6.54 -3.63
CA GLU A 30 -5.97 -7.74 -4.31
C GLU A 30 -4.44 -7.80 -4.35
N ILE A 31 -3.78 -6.66 -4.56
CA ILE A 31 -2.31 -6.61 -4.66
C ILE A 31 -1.61 -6.64 -3.30
N LEU A 32 -2.33 -6.36 -2.21
CA LEU A 32 -1.78 -6.44 -0.85
C LEU A 32 -1.67 -7.92 -0.41
N PRO A 33 -0.47 -8.38 0.00
CA PRO A 33 -0.20 -9.79 0.24
C PRO A 33 -1.05 -10.33 1.39
N ASN A 34 -1.93 -11.28 1.10
CA ASN A 34 -2.89 -11.87 2.04
C ASN A 34 -3.76 -10.82 2.77
N CYS A 35 -4.18 -9.77 2.07
CA CYS A 35 -5.18 -8.84 2.59
C CYS A 35 -6.47 -9.59 2.95
N LYS A 36 -6.97 -9.39 4.17
CA LYS A 36 -8.22 -9.98 4.67
C LYS A 36 -9.37 -9.00 4.60
N SER A 37 -9.08 -7.71 4.76
CA SER A 37 -10.01 -6.64 4.50
C SER A 37 -9.25 -5.35 4.24
N LEU A 38 -9.84 -4.49 3.41
CA LEU A 38 -9.41 -3.11 3.18
C LEU A 38 -10.66 -2.23 3.28
N GLU A 39 -10.72 -1.40 4.32
CA GLU A 39 -11.87 -0.53 4.58
C GLU A 39 -11.49 0.92 4.35
N PRO A 40 -12.13 1.63 3.41
CA PRO A 40 -11.94 3.07 3.27
C PRO A 40 -12.46 3.79 4.52
N LYS A 41 -11.73 4.82 4.96
CA LYS A 41 -12.07 5.68 6.10
C LYS A 41 -12.36 7.13 5.68
N GLY A 42 -12.32 7.42 4.39
CA GLY A 42 -12.41 8.78 3.84
C GLY A 42 -11.02 9.41 3.69
N ASP A 43 -10.94 10.51 2.95
CA ASP A 43 -9.72 11.33 2.78
C ASP A 43 -8.46 10.53 2.37
N ASN A 44 -8.62 9.54 1.48
CA ASN A 44 -7.56 8.62 1.04
C ASN A 44 -6.89 7.83 2.18
N GLN A 45 -7.66 7.55 3.22
CA GLN A 45 -7.25 6.71 4.34
C GLN A 45 -7.97 5.36 4.30
N PHE A 46 -7.24 4.33 4.70
CA PHE A 46 -7.73 2.96 4.72
C PHE A 46 -7.31 2.25 6.00
N THR A 47 -8.16 1.34 6.48
CA THR A 47 -7.79 0.35 7.48
C THR A 47 -7.68 -1.00 6.81
N ALA A 48 -6.52 -1.65 6.92
CA ALA A 48 -6.27 -2.95 6.32
C ALA A 48 -5.97 -4.01 7.39
N ASN A 49 -6.49 -5.22 7.21
CA ASN A 49 -6.07 -6.40 7.97
C ASN A 49 -5.22 -7.29 7.06
N ILE A 50 -3.93 -7.43 7.36
CA ILE A 50 -2.96 -8.09 6.48
C ILE A 50 -2.27 -9.24 7.23
N ASP A 51 -2.30 -10.44 6.64
CA ASP A 51 -1.59 -11.60 7.16
C ASP A 51 -0.18 -11.70 6.52
N VAL A 52 0.83 -11.13 7.19
CA VAL A 52 2.21 -11.14 6.68
C VAL A 52 2.87 -12.47 6.98
N LYS A 53 3.33 -13.16 5.93
CA LYS A 53 4.09 -14.42 5.98
C LYS A 53 5.38 -14.28 5.17
N ILE A 54 6.41 -13.68 5.76
CA ILE A 54 7.70 -13.44 5.09
C ILE A 54 8.81 -14.10 5.91
N GLY A 55 9.37 -15.18 5.39
CA GLY A 55 10.42 -15.96 6.07
C GLY A 55 9.97 -16.42 7.48
N PRO A 56 10.75 -16.17 8.54
CA PRO A 56 10.36 -16.55 9.91
C PRO A 56 9.24 -15.67 10.50
N ILE A 57 8.80 -14.63 9.79
CA ILE A 57 7.75 -13.71 10.24
C ILE A 57 6.39 -14.24 9.78
N SER A 58 5.56 -14.62 10.75
CA SER A 58 4.14 -14.90 10.56
C SER A 58 3.37 -14.11 11.61
N SER A 59 2.67 -13.05 11.19
CA SER A 59 1.83 -12.24 12.07
C SER A 59 0.69 -11.56 11.30
N LYS A 60 -0.39 -11.27 12.03
CA LYS A 60 -1.49 -10.46 11.53
C LYS A 60 -1.25 -9.02 11.94
N PHE A 61 -1.41 -8.11 11.00
CA PHE A 61 -1.28 -6.68 11.23
C PHE A 61 -2.61 -5.98 10.92
N GLN A 62 -3.09 -5.21 11.89
CA GLN A 62 -4.08 -4.17 11.63
C GLN A 62 -3.31 -2.90 11.30
N SER A 63 -3.52 -2.36 10.10
CA SER A 63 -2.74 -1.24 9.58
C SER A 63 -3.62 -0.09 9.12
N THR A 64 -3.13 1.13 9.28
CA THR A 64 -3.66 2.33 8.63
C THR A 64 -2.77 2.69 7.46
N LEU A 65 -3.38 3.01 6.32
CA LEU A 65 -2.73 3.53 5.12
C LEU A 65 -3.29 4.93 4.87
N GLU A 66 -2.41 5.90 4.63
CA GLU A 66 -2.75 7.27 4.25
C GLU A 66 -2.04 7.59 2.93
N MET A 67 -2.79 8.03 1.92
CA MET A 67 -2.22 8.58 0.69
C MET A 67 -2.27 10.12 0.70
N PHE A 68 -1.17 10.76 0.29
CA PHE A 68 -1.01 12.20 0.31
C PHE A 68 -0.08 12.66 -0.82
N ASP A 69 0.00 13.98 -1.05
CA ASP A 69 0.79 14.55 -2.17
C ASP A 69 0.40 13.93 -3.52
N LEU A 70 -0.92 13.77 -3.74
CA LEU A 70 -1.50 13.23 -4.98
C LEU A 70 -1.23 14.20 -6.14
N LYS A 71 -0.59 13.70 -7.18
CA LYS A 71 -0.30 14.42 -8.42
C LYS A 71 -0.84 13.57 -9.56
N GLU A 72 -2.12 13.72 -9.89
CA GLU A 72 -2.70 12.95 -11.00
C GLU A 72 -2.11 13.42 -12.34
N PRO A 73 -1.68 12.51 -13.24
CA PRO A 73 -1.52 11.05 -13.09
C PRO A 73 -0.10 10.62 -12.69
N ASP A 74 0.78 11.56 -12.35
CA ASP A 74 2.22 11.36 -12.11
C ASP A 74 2.57 10.52 -10.86
N GLY A 75 1.69 10.44 -9.86
CA GLY A 75 1.95 9.62 -8.67
C GLY A 75 1.48 10.20 -7.35
N TYR A 76 1.88 9.55 -6.25
CA TYR A 76 1.53 9.95 -4.89
C TYR A 76 2.51 9.41 -3.85
N LYS A 77 2.42 9.93 -2.63
CA LYS A 77 3.12 9.40 -1.47
C LYS A 77 2.15 8.73 -0.51
N PHE A 78 2.65 7.76 0.24
CA PHE A 78 1.84 7.09 1.24
C PHE A 78 2.61 6.83 2.53
N ARG A 79 1.87 6.74 3.63
CA ARG A 79 2.36 6.28 4.93
C ARG A 79 1.54 5.09 5.36
N VAL A 80 2.20 4.11 5.97
CA VAL A 80 1.57 2.96 6.57
C VAL A 80 2.04 2.82 8.01
N GLN A 81 1.09 2.58 8.92
CA GLN A 81 1.38 2.23 10.30
C GLN A 81 0.60 0.96 10.63
N GLY A 82 1.23 -0.02 11.24
CA GLY A 82 0.62 -1.31 11.52
C GLY A 82 0.99 -1.83 12.89
N ASN A 83 0.02 -2.44 13.58
CA ASN A 83 0.24 -3.12 14.85
C ASN A 83 -0.12 -4.59 14.70
N GLY A 84 0.80 -5.46 15.13
CA GLY A 84 0.62 -6.90 15.16
C GLY A 84 1.06 -7.49 16.48
N LYS A 85 0.73 -8.77 16.70
CA LYS A 85 1.05 -9.46 17.98
C LYS A 85 2.55 -9.50 18.29
N LYS A 86 3.40 -9.40 17.28
CA LYS A 86 4.87 -9.50 17.40
C LYS A 86 5.58 -8.14 17.30
N GLY A 87 4.84 -7.03 17.27
CA GLY A 87 5.40 -5.68 17.20
C GLY A 87 4.61 -4.73 16.29
N SER A 88 5.12 -3.51 16.16
CA SER A 88 4.57 -2.49 15.26
C SER A 88 5.48 -2.27 14.04
N MET A 89 4.90 -1.70 12.99
CA MET A 89 5.55 -1.35 11.74
C MET A 89 5.17 0.08 11.37
N ASN A 90 6.14 0.86 10.92
CA ASN A 90 5.91 2.16 10.28
C ASN A 90 6.65 2.16 8.95
N GLY A 91 6.01 2.65 7.91
CA GLY A 91 6.57 2.74 6.57
C GLY A 91 6.08 3.97 5.83
N GLN A 92 6.87 4.40 4.86
CA GLN A 92 6.50 5.45 3.92
C GLN A 92 7.03 5.09 2.54
N GLY A 93 6.34 5.54 1.50
CA GLY A 93 6.73 5.28 0.12
C GLY A 93 6.22 6.35 -0.84
N GLU A 94 6.70 6.25 -2.07
CA GLU A 94 6.33 7.11 -3.19
C GLU A 94 6.12 6.22 -4.41
N ILE A 95 5.01 6.42 -5.12
CA ILE A 95 4.76 5.83 -6.43
C ILE A 95 4.88 6.95 -7.45
N LYS A 96 5.62 6.68 -8.53
CA LYS A 96 5.78 7.58 -9.69
C LYS A 96 5.36 6.85 -10.94
N LEU A 97 4.55 7.49 -11.76
CA LEU A 97 4.15 7.04 -13.09
C LEU A 97 4.79 8.00 -14.10
N PHE A 98 5.48 7.46 -15.09
CA PHE A 98 6.22 8.21 -16.11
C PHE A 98 6.26 7.43 -17.43
#